data_AF-A0A936KV07-F1
#
_entry.id   AF-A0A936KV07-F1
#
_cell.length_a   1.000
_cell.length_b   1.000
_cell.length_c   1.000
_cell.angle_alpha   90.00
_cell.angle_beta   90.00
_cell.angle_gamma   90.00
#
_symmetry.space_group_name_H-M   'P 1'
#
loop_
_entity.id
_entity.type
_entity.pdbx_description
1 polymer ?
#
loop_
_entity_poly.entity_id
_entity_poly.type
_entity_poly.pdbx_seq_one_letter_code
_entity_poly.pdbx_strand_id
1 'polypeptide(L)'
;MNTNQTSLFQTIIKWFVPIAAIIAFGAWMYISPEGALGKLDAIGYAVCHRIDARSFQIDDRQLPLCARCTGEFYAAGMALIFQAFVSGKRSKLPSRGIIAVLVLFFLAFGIDGSNSYLYLLKQSSGGGLDQIPNLYVPNNVLRLFTGSGMGIALAAVLYPVINQSLWREQDDRPALEWKPFGILIALTILVNLLTLTDSPIVLYPIAYLSALGTLSLLVLVFTVLWTIIMKQDNTFDNIRQLWLPFASGLTLALLMILSIDLLRLQFTGTWSGFPGLSG
;
A
#
# COMPACT_ATOMS: atom_id res chain seq x y z
N MET A 1 36.36 -15.63 -23.68
CA MET A 1 35.41 -15.88 -24.78
C MET A 1 34.09 -15.23 -24.40
N ASN A 2 33.75 -14.14 -25.08
CA ASN A 2 32.53 -13.36 -24.86
C ASN A 2 31.33 -14.08 -25.50
N THR A 3 30.45 -14.66 -24.68
CA THR A 3 29.13 -15.11 -25.11
C THR A 3 28.06 -14.23 -24.48
N ASN A 4 28.05 -12.95 -24.86
CA ASN A 4 26.90 -12.05 -24.64
C ASN A 4 25.79 -12.35 -25.66
N GLN A 5 25.38 -13.61 -25.78
CA GLN A 5 24.11 -13.94 -26.44
C GLN A 5 23.02 -13.90 -25.37
N THR A 6 22.30 -12.78 -25.31
CA THR A 6 21.03 -12.74 -24.58
C THR A 6 20.14 -13.83 -25.11
N SER A 7 19.63 -14.70 -24.23
CA SER A 7 18.76 -15.80 -24.66
C SER A 7 17.53 -15.26 -25.38
N LEU A 8 16.99 -16.01 -26.35
CA LEU A 8 15.76 -15.65 -27.06
C LEU A 8 14.65 -15.22 -26.07
N PHE A 9 14.55 -15.91 -24.94
CA PHE A 9 13.64 -15.61 -23.84
C PHE A 9 13.85 -14.21 -23.25
N GLN A 10 15.09 -13.80 -22.98
CA GLN A 10 15.40 -12.46 -22.48
C GLN A 10 15.06 -11.37 -23.50
N THR A 11 15.28 -11.63 -24.79
CA THR A 11 14.91 -10.70 -25.85
C THR A 11 13.40 -10.55 -25.95
N ILE A 12 12.64 -11.65 -25.88
CA ILE A 12 11.17 -11.62 -25.89
C ILE A 12 10.64 -10.81 -24.70
N ILE A 13 11.12 -11.07 -23.48
CA ILE A 13 10.67 -10.36 -22.28
C ILE A 13 10.90 -8.85 -22.39
N LYS A 14 12.08 -8.43 -22.87
CA LYS A 14 12.42 -7.00 -23.00
C LYS A 14 11.45 -6.21 -23.88
N TRP A 15 10.83 -6.86 -24.87
CA TRP A 15 9.83 -6.25 -25.75
C TRP A 15 8.41 -6.45 -25.24
N PHE A 16 8.09 -7.64 -24.73
CA PHE A 16 6.75 -7.98 -24.28
C PHE A 16 6.33 -7.19 -23.04
N VAL A 17 7.22 -7.05 -22.05
CA VAL A 17 6.88 -6.39 -20.77
C VAL A 17 6.45 -4.93 -20.95
N PRO A 18 7.18 -4.06 -21.70
CA PRO A 18 6.72 -2.70 -21.96
C PRO A 18 5.37 -2.63 -22.66
N ILE A 19 5.13 -3.49 -23.65
CA ILE A 19 3.87 -3.54 -24.38
C ILE A 19 2.74 -3.94 -23.42
N ALA A 20 2.95 -4.98 -22.61
CA ALA A 20 1.99 -5.41 -21.61
C ALA A 20 1.72 -4.32 -20.55
N ALA A 21 2.75 -3.57 -20.12
CA ALA A 21 2.60 -2.43 -19.22
C ALA A 21 1.74 -1.33 -19.83
N ILE A 22 1.99 -0.96 -21.10
CA ILE A 22 1.22 0.06 -21.81
C ILE A 22 -0.24 -0.38 -21.96
N ILE A 23 -0.48 -1.63 -22.33
CA ILE A 23 -1.84 -2.18 -22.46
C ILE A 23 -2.55 -2.21 -21.11
N ALA A 24 -1.89 -2.71 -20.05
CA ALA A 24 -2.46 -2.76 -18.71
C ALA A 24 -2.78 -1.36 -18.17
N PHE A 25 -1.87 -0.40 -18.36
CA PHE A 25 -2.08 1.00 -17.99
C PHE A 25 -3.21 1.64 -18.80
N GLY A 26 -3.24 1.42 -20.12
CA GLY A 26 -4.31 1.91 -20.99
C GLY A 26 -5.68 1.34 -20.62
N ALA A 27 -5.75 0.04 -20.35
CA ALA A 27 -6.96 -0.63 -19.90
C ALA A 27 -7.42 -0.10 -18.54
N TRP A 28 -6.50 0.05 -17.58
CA TRP A 28 -6.81 0.65 -16.27
C TRP A 28 -7.31 2.09 -16.43
N MET A 29 -6.65 2.92 -17.24
CA MET A 29 -7.08 4.29 -17.51
C MET A 29 -8.46 4.35 -18.19
N TYR A 30 -8.77 3.40 -19.06
CA TYR A 30 -10.06 3.36 -19.76
C TYR A 30 -11.21 2.88 -18.87
N ILE A 31 -10.97 1.87 -18.02
CA ILE A 31 -12.01 1.22 -17.19
C ILE A 31 -12.29 2.02 -15.90
N SER A 32 -11.24 2.59 -15.30
CA SER A 32 -11.36 3.31 -14.04
C SER A 32 -12.24 4.57 -14.17
N PRO A 33 -12.91 5.02 -13.09
CA PRO A 33 -13.72 6.22 -13.11
C PRO A 33 -12.98 7.47 -13.64
N GLU A 34 -13.75 8.42 -14.19
CA GLU A 34 -13.20 9.64 -14.76
C GLU A 34 -12.60 10.59 -13.72
N GLY A 35 -11.71 11.47 -14.18
CA GLY A 35 -11.02 12.45 -13.33
C GLY A 35 -9.90 11.84 -12.49
N ALA A 36 -8.98 12.70 -12.03
CA ALA A 36 -7.78 12.25 -11.32
C ALA A 36 -8.11 11.45 -10.05
N LEU A 37 -9.07 11.94 -9.23
CA LEU A 37 -9.49 11.22 -8.04
C LEU A 37 -10.27 9.93 -8.37
N GLY A 38 -10.98 9.85 -9.50
CA GLY A 38 -11.61 8.63 -9.97
C GLY A 38 -10.61 7.53 -10.33
N LYS A 39 -9.43 7.91 -10.85
CA LYS A 39 -8.32 6.97 -11.05
C LYS A 39 -7.80 6.43 -9.72
N LEU A 40 -7.63 7.29 -8.72
CA LEU A 40 -7.23 6.85 -7.38
C LEU A 40 -8.27 5.95 -6.73
N ASP A 41 -9.55 6.22 -6.97
CA ASP A 41 -10.66 5.40 -6.49
C ASP A 41 -10.58 3.97 -7.01
N ALA A 42 -10.17 3.74 -8.26
CA ALA A 42 -9.96 2.39 -8.78
C ALA A 42 -8.87 1.63 -8.01
N ILE A 43 -7.73 2.29 -7.71
CA ILE A 43 -6.68 1.69 -6.87
C ILE A 43 -7.25 1.33 -5.49
N GLY A 44 -8.00 2.25 -4.88
CA GLY A 44 -8.62 2.02 -3.58
C GLY A 44 -9.71 0.95 -3.60
N TYR A 45 -10.48 0.86 -4.69
CA TYR A 45 -11.56 -0.10 -4.88
C TYR A 45 -11.03 -1.54 -4.96
N ALA A 46 -9.82 -1.75 -5.50
CA ALA A 46 -9.18 -3.06 -5.51
C ALA A 46 -8.72 -3.55 -4.12
N VAL A 47 -8.31 -2.65 -3.23
CA VAL A 47 -7.65 -3.04 -1.95
C VAL A 47 -8.46 -2.69 -0.69
N CYS A 48 -9.50 -1.88 -0.82
CA CYS A 48 -10.28 -1.36 0.28
C CYS A 48 -11.78 -1.57 0.04
N HIS A 49 -12.50 -1.83 1.12
CA HIS A 49 -13.96 -1.93 1.07
C HIS A 49 -14.64 -0.60 0.70
N ARG A 50 -13.96 0.53 0.89
CA ARG A 50 -14.49 1.88 0.64
C ARG A 50 -15.88 2.10 1.25
N ILE A 51 -16.05 1.75 2.53
CA ILE A 51 -17.31 2.03 3.25
C ILE A 51 -17.36 3.52 3.60
N ASP A 52 -18.37 4.21 3.08
CA ASP A 52 -18.50 5.67 3.13
C ASP A 52 -18.40 6.23 4.57
N ALA A 53 -19.23 5.74 5.50
CA ALA A 53 -19.24 6.13 6.92
C ALA A 53 -17.94 5.85 7.69
N ARG A 54 -16.99 5.12 7.08
CA ARG A 54 -15.69 4.76 7.68
C ARG A 54 -14.52 5.46 6.99
N SER A 55 -14.81 6.48 6.21
CA SER A 55 -13.86 7.17 5.34
C SER A 55 -13.88 8.66 5.63
N PHE A 56 -12.76 9.31 5.36
CA PHE A 56 -12.73 10.77 5.31
C PHE A 56 -13.42 11.24 4.03
N GLN A 57 -13.93 12.46 4.06
CA GLN A 57 -14.73 13.06 3.00
C GLN A 57 -14.11 14.40 2.59
N ILE A 58 -14.03 14.65 1.28
CA ILE A 58 -13.76 15.98 0.73
C ILE A 58 -15.09 16.49 0.21
N ASP A 59 -15.70 17.43 0.91
CA ASP A 59 -17.09 17.82 0.70
C ASP A 59 -17.99 16.57 0.76
N ASP A 60 -18.77 16.28 -0.28
CA ASP A 60 -19.64 15.09 -0.36
C ASP A 60 -18.96 13.88 -1.05
N ARG A 61 -17.63 13.89 -1.16
CA ARG A 61 -16.86 12.88 -1.88
C ARG A 61 -15.92 12.09 -0.97
N GLN A 62 -16.16 10.79 -0.90
CA GLN A 62 -15.31 9.87 -0.16
C GLN A 62 -13.87 9.87 -0.68
N LEU A 63 -12.89 9.82 0.24
CA LEU A 63 -11.51 9.53 -0.16
C LEU A 63 -11.40 8.20 -0.92
N PRO A 64 -10.31 7.99 -1.69
CA PRO A 64 -10.07 6.72 -2.38
C PRO A 64 -10.02 5.50 -1.45
N LEU A 65 -9.69 5.71 -0.18
CA LEU A 65 -9.51 4.67 0.83
C LEU A 65 -10.28 5.04 2.11
N CYS A 66 -10.69 4.02 2.88
CA CYS A 66 -11.27 4.26 4.20
C CYS A 66 -10.22 4.76 5.20
N ALA A 67 -10.64 5.34 6.32
CA ALA A 67 -9.74 6.01 7.27
C ALA A 67 -8.54 5.13 7.70
N ARG A 68 -8.75 3.83 7.87
CA ARG A 68 -7.68 2.87 8.20
C ARG A 68 -6.70 2.67 7.05
N CYS A 69 -7.22 2.37 5.86
CA CYS A 69 -6.38 2.14 4.68
C CYS A 69 -5.68 3.43 4.23
N THR A 70 -6.31 4.60 4.39
CA THR A 70 -5.66 5.90 4.23
C THR A 70 -4.43 5.97 5.12
N GLY A 71 -4.59 5.73 6.43
CA GLY A 71 -3.51 5.68 7.41
C GLY A 71 -2.38 4.75 7.01
N GLU A 72 -2.73 3.50 6.72
CA GLU A 72 -1.79 2.44 6.34
C GLU A 72 -0.96 2.81 5.11
N PHE A 73 -1.61 3.18 4.02
CA PHE A 73 -0.93 3.35 2.75
C PHE A 73 -0.21 4.69 2.62
N TYR A 74 -0.73 5.78 3.20
CA TYR A 74 0.02 7.04 3.22
C TYR A 74 1.29 6.88 4.08
N ALA A 75 1.17 6.25 5.26
CA ALA A 75 2.29 6.10 6.18
C ALA A 75 3.34 5.15 5.62
N ALA A 76 2.92 4.05 4.96
CA ALA A 76 3.84 3.16 4.28
C ALA A 76 4.59 3.85 3.14
N GLY A 77 3.87 4.59 2.27
CA GLY A 77 4.48 5.35 1.18
C GLY A 77 5.49 6.39 1.70
N MET A 78 5.08 7.17 2.71
CA MET A 78 5.95 8.14 3.38
C MET A 78 7.17 7.46 4.02
N ALA A 79 7.00 6.34 4.70
CA ALA A 79 8.09 5.61 5.36
C ALA A 79 9.08 4.98 4.36
N LEU A 80 8.60 4.49 3.21
CA LEU A 80 9.46 4.02 2.12
C LEU A 80 10.30 5.15 1.54
N ILE A 81 9.66 6.31 1.26
CA ILE A 81 10.36 7.50 0.77
C ILE A 81 11.38 7.98 1.81
N PHE A 82 10.99 8.07 3.07
CA PHE A 82 11.86 8.49 4.16
C PHE A 82 13.10 7.58 4.28
N GLN A 83 12.92 6.26 4.27
CA GLN A 83 14.03 5.31 4.30
C GLN A 83 14.87 5.37 3.01
N ALA A 84 14.28 5.64 1.85
CA ALA A 84 15.02 5.87 0.60
C ALA A 84 16.08 6.97 0.74
N PHE A 85 15.75 8.05 1.45
CA PHE A 85 16.66 9.16 1.67
C PHE A 85 17.62 8.96 2.85
N VAL A 86 17.14 8.41 3.97
CA VAL A 86 17.93 8.31 5.21
C VAL A 86 18.82 7.07 5.26
N SER A 87 18.36 5.99 4.63
CA SER A 87 18.95 4.66 4.80
C SER A 87 19.63 4.13 3.54
N GLY A 88 19.27 4.61 2.35
CA GLY A 88 19.92 4.18 1.10
C GLY A 88 19.92 2.65 0.93
N LYS A 89 21.05 2.03 0.61
CA LYS A 89 21.12 0.57 0.38
C LYS A 89 21.20 -0.29 1.65
N ARG A 90 20.91 0.27 2.84
CA ARG A 90 20.89 -0.48 4.10
C ARG A 90 19.88 -1.62 4.05
N SER A 91 20.33 -2.83 4.32
CA SER A 91 19.57 -4.05 4.05
C SER A 91 19.19 -4.81 5.32
N LYS A 92 19.79 -4.52 6.48
CA LYS A 92 19.47 -5.26 7.71
C LYS A 92 18.15 -4.81 8.35
N LEU A 93 17.41 -5.75 8.92
CA LEU A 93 16.21 -5.44 9.70
C LEU A 93 16.51 -4.49 10.87
N PRO A 94 15.51 -3.70 11.34
CA PRO A 94 15.68 -2.84 12.51
C PRO A 94 16.08 -3.62 13.77
N SER A 95 16.57 -2.90 14.78
CA SER A 95 16.91 -3.51 16.07
C SER A 95 15.72 -4.22 16.71
N ARG A 96 15.97 -5.23 17.56
CA ARG A 96 14.91 -6.00 18.26
C ARG A 96 13.91 -5.11 19.00
N GLY A 97 14.37 -4.01 19.58
CA GLY A 97 13.48 -3.06 20.26
C GLY A 97 12.54 -2.31 19.31
N ILE A 98 13.03 -1.92 18.13
CA ILE A 98 12.15 -1.33 17.08
C ILE A 98 11.17 -2.40 16.60
N ILE A 99 11.62 -3.62 16.33
CA ILE A 99 10.74 -4.73 15.92
C ILE A 99 9.63 -4.96 16.96
N ALA A 100 9.93 -4.92 18.26
CA ALA A 100 8.91 -5.05 19.29
C ALA A 100 7.83 -3.95 19.21
N VAL A 101 8.22 -2.70 18.91
CA VAL A 101 7.27 -1.60 18.67
C VAL A 101 6.45 -1.82 17.39
N LEU A 102 7.08 -2.31 16.32
CA LEU A 102 6.36 -2.64 15.08
C LEU A 102 5.34 -3.77 15.28
N VAL A 103 5.68 -4.79 16.08
CA VAL A 103 4.75 -5.85 16.49
C VAL A 103 3.60 -5.27 17.30
N LEU A 104 3.86 -4.32 18.21
CA LEU A 104 2.80 -3.62 18.93
C LEU A 104 1.85 -2.88 17.97
N PHE A 105 2.37 -2.20 16.94
CA PHE A 105 1.53 -1.57 15.91
C PHE A 105 0.69 -2.59 15.13
N PHE A 106 1.29 -3.71 14.73
CA PHE A 106 0.58 -4.80 14.07
C PHE A 106 -0.56 -5.35 14.95
N LEU A 107 -0.30 -5.57 16.24
CA LEU A 107 -1.32 -6.03 17.19
C LEU A 107 -2.42 -4.99 17.39
N ALA A 108 -2.08 -3.71 17.53
CA ALA A 108 -3.05 -2.63 17.64
C ALA A 108 -3.94 -2.53 16.39
N PHE A 109 -3.35 -2.67 15.20
CA PHE A 109 -4.08 -2.77 13.93
C PHE A 109 -4.99 -3.98 13.87
N GLY A 110 -4.52 -5.17 14.28
CA GLY A 110 -5.31 -6.39 14.32
C GLY A 110 -6.51 -6.26 15.26
N ILE A 111 -6.29 -5.75 16.48
CA ILE A 111 -7.34 -5.55 17.49
C ILE A 111 -8.38 -4.54 17.00
N ASP A 112 -7.95 -3.37 16.52
CA ASP A 112 -8.86 -2.36 15.98
C ASP A 112 -9.59 -2.86 14.72
N GLY A 113 -8.88 -3.63 13.90
CA GLY A 113 -9.36 -4.39 12.76
C GLY A 113 -10.56 -5.25 13.10
N SER A 114 -10.32 -6.22 13.98
CA SER A 114 -11.30 -7.18 14.46
C SER A 114 -12.46 -6.50 15.19
N ASN A 115 -12.21 -5.50 16.04
CA ASN A 115 -13.27 -4.75 16.72
C ASN A 115 -14.18 -4.02 15.72
N SER A 116 -13.60 -3.35 14.71
CA SER A 116 -14.37 -2.67 13.66
C SER A 116 -15.11 -3.62 12.73
N TYR A 117 -14.58 -4.82 12.51
CA TYR A 117 -15.21 -5.85 11.71
C TYR A 117 -16.38 -6.50 12.45
N LEU A 118 -16.21 -6.84 13.73
CA LEU A 118 -17.30 -7.32 14.59
C LEU A 118 -18.46 -6.31 14.63
N TYR A 119 -18.14 -5.02 14.75
CA TYR A 119 -19.16 -3.97 14.71
C TYR A 119 -19.92 -3.94 13.38
N LEU A 120 -19.23 -4.11 12.24
CA LEU A 120 -19.88 -4.24 10.92
C LEU A 120 -20.81 -5.45 10.86
N LEU A 121 -20.34 -6.61 11.31
CA LEU A 121 -21.10 -7.84 11.26
C LEU A 121 -22.39 -7.75 12.07
N LYS A 122 -22.35 -7.12 13.25
CA LYS A 122 -23.55 -6.87 14.06
C LYS A 122 -24.60 -6.09 13.29
N GLN A 123 -24.20 -4.97 12.69
CA GLN A 123 -25.07 -4.11 11.87
C GLN A 123 -25.70 -4.88 10.70
N SER A 124 -24.98 -5.82 10.10
CA SER A 124 -25.45 -6.60 8.95
C SER A 124 -26.14 -7.92 9.30
N SER A 125 -26.04 -8.41 10.55
CA SER A 125 -26.50 -9.75 10.96
C SER A 125 -27.94 -9.85 11.44
N GLY A 126 -28.70 -8.73 11.47
CA GLY A 126 -30.09 -8.75 11.94
C GLY A 126 -30.25 -9.14 13.42
N GLY A 127 -29.25 -8.84 14.25
CA GLY A 127 -29.28 -9.07 15.71
C GLY A 127 -28.62 -10.36 16.20
N GLY A 128 -28.13 -11.22 15.30
CA GLY A 128 -27.51 -12.50 15.68
C GLY A 128 -26.22 -12.41 16.51
N LEU A 129 -25.57 -11.23 16.54
CA LEU A 129 -24.30 -10.99 17.22
C LEU A 129 -24.38 -9.93 18.34
N ASP A 130 -25.58 -9.45 18.68
CA ASP A 130 -25.76 -8.33 19.62
C ASP A 130 -25.24 -8.63 21.03
N GLN A 131 -25.26 -9.90 21.43
CA GLN A 131 -24.80 -10.40 22.73
C GLN A 131 -23.28 -10.30 22.91
N ILE A 132 -22.50 -10.25 21.84
CA ILE A 132 -21.03 -10.21 21.92
C ILE A 132 -20.61 -8.75 22.11
N PRO A 133 -19.98 -8.32 23.22
CA PRO A 133 -19.62 -6.91 23.39
C PRO A 133 -18.53 -6.46 22.40
N ASN A 134 -18.60 -5.20 21.96
CA ASN A 134 -17.45 -4.54 21.31
C ASN A 134 -16.49 -4.03 22.39
N LEU A 135 -15.18 -3.99 22.09
CA LEU A 135 -14.20 -3.41 23.01
C LEU A 135 -14.40 -1.90 23.18
N TYR A 136 -14.80 -1.24 22.10
CA TYR A 136 -15.15 0.17 22.03
C TYR A 136 -15.95 0.45 20.74
N VAL A 137 -16.61 1.61 20.67
CA VAL A 137 -17.28 2.08 19.45
C VAL A 137 -16.22 2.50 18.42
N PRO A 138 -16.17 1.85 17.23
CA PRO A 138 -15.19 2.17 16.21
C PRO A 138 -15.27 3.63 15.74
N ASN A 139 -14.13 4.28 15.57
CA ASN A 139 -14.04 5.67 15.12
C ASN A 139 -12.86 5.89 14.17
N ASN A 140 -12.91 6.95 13.36
CA ASN A 140 -11.90 7.22 12.34
C ASN A 140 -10.53 7.61 12.93
N VAL A 141 -10.48 8.14 14.16
CA VAL A 141 -9.21 8.45 14.84
C VAL A 141 -8.41 7.17 15.08
N LEU A 142 -8.99 6.18 15.76
CA LEU A 142 -8.32 4.91 16.02
C LEU A 142 -7.97 4.18 14.73
N ARG A 143 -8.89 4.15 13.75
CA ARG A 143 -8.64 3.57 12.43
C ARG A 143 -7.41 4.18 11.75
N LEU A 144 -7.33 5.51 11.74
CA LEU A 144 -6.23 6.25 11.11
C LEU A 144 -4.89 5.96 11.82
N PHE A 145 -4.87 6.05 13.15
CA PHE A 145 -3.64 5.83 13.92
C PHE A 145 -3.15 4.38 13.84
N THR A 146 -4.03 3.39 14.02
CA THR A 146 -3.66 1.97 13.93
C THR A 146 -3.25 1.59 12.51
N GLY A 147 -3.96 2.12 11.50
CA GLY A 147 -3.58 2.03 10.09
C GLY A 147 -2.17 2.56 9.85
N SER A 148 -1.89 3.80 10.26
CA SER A 148 -0.59 4.43 10.06
C SER A 148 0.56 3.69 10.75
N GLY A 149 0.33 3.15 11.94
CA GLY A 149 1.29 2.28 12.64
C GLY A 149 1.60 1.02 11.84
N MET A 150 0.57 0.36 11.28
CA MET A 150 0.75 -0.78 10.38
C MET A 150 1.52 -0.40 9.12
N GLY A 151 1.24 0.78 8.54
CA GLY A 151 1.97 1.30 7.39
C GLY A 151 3.47 1.44 7.65
N ILE A 152 3.84 2.00 8.81
CA ILE A 152 5.25 2.06 9.25
C ILE A 152 5.84 0.66 9.40
N ALA A 153 5.12 -0.27 10.03
CA ALA A 153 5.57 -1.64 10.23
C ALA A 153 5.84 -2.35 8.89
N LEU A 154 4.93 -2.23 7.93
CA LEU A 154 5.10 -2.75 6.57
C LEU A 154 6.36 -2.17 5.92
N ALA A 155 6.51 -0.85 5.89
CA ALA A 155 7.65 -0.21 5.24
C ALA A 155 8.99 -0.52 5.92
N ALA A 156 9.04 -0.59 7.25
CA ALA A 156 10.26 -0.87 8.01
C ALA A 156 10.78 -2.30 7.81
N VAL A 157 9.90 -3.24 7.44
CA VAL A 157 10.26 -4.61 7.07
C VAL A 157 10.52 -4.73 5.56
N LEU A 158 9.64 -4.15 4.75
CA LEU A 158 9.72 -4.27 3.29
C LEU A 158 10.95 -3.58 2.71
N TYR A 159 11.33 -2.41 3.23
CA TYR A 159 12.47 -1.65 2.72
C TYR A 159 13.80 -2.43 2.77
N PRO A 160 14.23 -3.01 3.92
CA PRO A 160 15.41 -3.86 3.95
C PRO A 160 15.27 -5.09 3.05
N VAL A 161 14.10 -5.72 2.95
CA VAL A 161 13.86 -6.86 2.05
C VAL A 161 14.09 -6.48 0.59
N ILE A 162 13.56 -5.33 0.14
CA ILE A 162 13.81 -4.82 -1.22
C ILE A 162 15.32 -4.65 -1.45
N ASN A 163 16.02 -4.04 -0.50
CA ASN A 163 17.47 -3.84 -0.63
C ASN A 163 18.24 -5.17 -0.66
N GLN A 164 17.83 -6.16 0.13
CA GLN A 164 18.40 -7.52 0.15
C GLN A 164 18.09 -8.34 -1.10
N SER A 165 17.02 -8.03 -1.83
CA SER A 165 16.65 -8.74 -3.05
C SER A 165 17.26 -8.09 -4.30
N LEU A 166 17.41 -6.77 -4.33
CA LEU A 166 17.82 -6.07 -5.54
C LEU A 166 19.34 -5.89 -5.65
N TRP A 167 20.00 -5.42 -4.60
CA TRP A 167 21.36 -4.90 -4.73
C TRP A 167 22.42 -5.98 -4.59
N ARG A 168 23.39 -5.99 -5.52
CA ARG A 168 24.57 -6.86 -5.43
C ARG A 168 25.42 -6.54 -4.20
N GLU A 169 25.74 -5.26 -4.02
CA GLU A 169 26.43 -4.75 -2.84
C GLU A 169 25.41 -4.17 -1.87
N GLN A 170 25.28 -4.84 -0.73
CA GLN A 170 24.37 -4.46 0.35
C GLN A 170 25.13 -3.76 1.48
N ASP A 171 24.44 -2.87 2.19
CA ASP A 171 24.96 -2.24 3.41
C ASP A 171 24.35 -2.94 4.63
N ASP A 172 25.18 -3.66 5.40
CA ASP A 172 24.78 -4.49 6.55
C ASP A 172 24.28 -3.70 7.77
N ARG A 173 24.22 -2.37 7.70
CA ARG A 173 23.63 -1.54 8.76
C ARG A 173 22.10 -1.67 8.79
N PRO A 174 21.46 -1.49 9.96
CA PRO A 174 20.00 -1.47 10.07
C PRO A 174 19.37 -0.42 9.15
N ALA A 175 18.36 -0.84 8.40
CA ALA A 175 17.56 0.04 7.54
C ALA A 175 16.80 1.12 8.32
N LEU A 176 16.58 0.91 9.62
CA LEU A 176 15.95 1.91 10.47
C LEU A 176 16.55 1.87 11.88
N GLU A 177 17.13 2.99 12.30
CA GLU A 177 17.69 3.21 13.63
C GLU A 177 16.73 4.06 14.48
N TRP A 178 16.95 4.11 15.80
CA TRP A 178 16.01 4.76 16.74
C TRP A 178 15.76 6.24 16.45
N LYS A 179 16.79 7.01 16.08
CA LYS A 179 16.61 8.44 15.77
C LYS A 179 15.77 8.64 14.49
N PRO A 180 16.10 8.05 13.33
CA PRO A 180 15.22 8.06 12.17
C PRO A 180 13.81 7.51 12.45
N PHE A 181 13.69 6.45 13.25
CA PHE A 181 12.40 5.88 13.64
C PHE A 181 11.55 6.88 14.43
N GLY A 182 12.11 7.56 15.43
CA GLY A 182 11.42 8.60 16.19
C GLY A 182 10.97 9.78 15.33
N ILE A 183 11.80 10.20 14.37
CA ILE A 183 11.44 11.24 13.39
C ILE A 183 10.26 10.78 12.52
N LEU A 184 10.31 9.55 12.01
CA LEU A 184 9.24 8.98 11.20
C LEU A 184 7.91 8.91 11.98
N ILE A 185 7.97 8.52 13.26
CA ILE A 185 6.80 8.51 14.15
C ILE A 185 6.25 9.93 14.34
N ALA A 186 7.11 10.91 14.63
CA ALA A 186 6.68 12.29 14.81
C ALA A 186 6.01 12.87 13.54
N LEU A 187 6.60 12.60 12.35
CA LEU A 187 6.02 13.00 11.08
C LEU A 187 4.67 12.32 10.83
N THR A 188 4.54 11.03 11.14
CA THR A 188 3.29 10.28 10.98
C THR A 188 2.21 10.81 11.92
N ILE A 189 2.55 11.10 13.18
CA ILE A 189 1.61 11.72 14.13
C ILE A 189 1.16 13.10 13.60
N LEU A 190 2.09 13.93 13.11
CA LEU A 190 1.75 15.23 12.54
C LEU A 190 0.78 15.08 11.36
N VAL A 191 1.06 14.18 10.42
CA VAL A 191 0.18 13.94 9.26
C VAL A 191 -1.18 13.39 9.69
N ASN A 192 -1.24 12.49 10.69
CA ASN A 192 -2.51 12.04 11.26
C ASN A 192 -3.30 13.21 11.84
N LEU A 193 -2.68 14.06 12.66
CA LEU A 193 -3.35 15.21 13.28
C LEU A 193 -3.85 16.20 12.22
N LEU A 194 -3.07 16.45 11.17
CA LEU A 194 -3.51 17.26 10.03
C LEU A 194 -4.69 16.62 9.29
N THR A 195 -4.67 15.30 9.10
CA THR A 195 -5.76 14.57 8.42
C THR A 195 -7.06 14.68 9.22
N LEU A 196 -6.97 14.63 10.56
CA LEU A 196 -8.10 14.77 11.47
C LEU A 196 -8.70 16.17 11.55
N THR A 197 -8.11 17.18 10.90
CA THR A 197 -8.75 18.50 10.79
C THR A 197 -9.85 18.53 9.73
N ASP A 198 -10.03 17.44 8.97
CA ASP A 198 -10.99 17.33 7.85
C ASP A 198 -10.87 18.50 6.84
N SER A 199 -9.68 19.10 6.73
CA SER A 199 -9.46 20.23 5.83
C SER A 199 -9.26 19.71 4.41
N PRO A 200 -9.99 20.22 3.40
CA PRO A 200 -9.78 19.82 2.01
C PRO A 200 -8.32 20.01 1.56
N ILE A 201 -7.65 21.06 2.04
CA ILE A 201 -6.24 21.35 1.72
C ILE A 201 -5.31 20.21 2.15
N VAL A 202 -5.64 19.52 3.24
CA VAL A 202 -4.88 18.35 3.73
C VAL A 202 -5.37 17.07 3.05
N LEU A 203 -6.69 16.89 2.96
CA LEU A 203 -7.28 15.66 2.48
C LEU A 203 -7.02 15.40 0.99
N TYR A 204 -6.91 16.44 0.15
CA TYR A 204 -6.52 16.28 -1.26
C TYR A 204 -5.14 15.62 -1.39
N PRO A 205 -4.04 16.20 -0.87
CA PRO A 205 -2.73 15.53 -0.88
C PRO A 205 -2.75 14.12 -0.27
N ILE A 206 -3.49 13.91 0.82
CA ILE A 206 -3.58 12.60 1.48
C ILE A 206 -4.29 11.57 0.59
N ALA A 207 -5.29 11.96 -0.19
CA ALA A 207 -5.93 11.08 -1.17
C ALA A 207 -4.91 10.57 -2.21
N TYR A 208 -4.07 11.45 -2.76
CA TYR A 208 -3.00 11.05 -3.69
C TYR A 208 -1.94 10.21 -2.99
N LEU A 209 -1.43 10.65 -1.83
CA LEU A 209 -0.35 9.97 -1.14
C LEU A 209 -0.77 8.55 -0.71
N SER A 210 -1.99 8.38 -0.23
CA SER A 210 -2.49 7.06 0.18
C SER A 210 -2.71 6.13 -1.02
N ALA A 211 -3.38 6.57 -2.08
CA ALA A 211 -3.61 5.73 -3.27
C ALA A 211 -2.30 5.41 -4.04
N LEU A 212 -1.42 6.40 -4.20
CA LEU A 212 -0.10 6.16 -4.82
C LEU A 212 0.81 5.35 -3.90
N GLY A 213 0.67 5.48 -2.57
CA GLY A 213 1.33 4.63 -1.59
C GLY A 213 0.91 3.17 -1.73
N THR A 214 -0.38 2.89 -1.89
CA THR A 214 -0.91 1.56 -2.22
C THR A 214 -0.29 1.02 -3.49
N LEU A 215 -0.36 1.79 -4.59
CA LEU A 215 0.18 1.35 -5.88
C LEU A 215 1.69 1.08 -5.77
N SER A 216 2.44 1.98 -5.14
CA SER A 216 3.89 1.83 -4.96
C SER A 216 4.25 0.56 -4.19
N LEU A 217 3.51 0.24 -3.11
CA LEU A 217 3.71 -1.01 -2.37
C LEU A 217 3.47 -2.24 -3.24
N LEU A 218 2.36 -2.27 -3.98
CA LEU A 218 2.06 -3.38 -4.89
C LEU A 218 3.14 -3.55 -5.95
N VAL A 219 3.56 -2.44 -6.58
CA VAL A 219 4.63 -2.46 -7.58
C VAL A 219 5.92 -3.00 -6.98
N LEU A 220 6.34 -2.53 -5.81
CA LEU A 220 7.58 -2.99 -5.17
C LEU A 220 7.53 -4.47 -4.79
N VAL A 221 6.41 -4.94 -4.23
CA VAL A 221 6.22 -6.36 -3.89
C VAL A 221 6.29 -7.22 -5.16
N PHE A 222 5.58 -6.83 -6.23
CA PHE A 222 5.62 -7.57 -7.49
C PHE A 222 6.97 -7.46 -8.20
N THR A 223 7.72 -6.37 -8.03
CA THR A 223 9.10 -6.24 -8.53
C THR A 223 10.03 -7.19 -7.81
N VAL A 224 9.93 -7.32 -6.49
CA VAL A 224 10.72 -8.31 -5.73
C VAL A 224 10.34 -9.72 -6.15
N LEU A 225 9.03 -10.03 -6.23
CA LEU A 225 8.55 -11.33 -6.70
C LEU A 225 9.09 -11.66 -8.10
N TRP A 226 8.99 -10.72 -9.04
CA TRP A 226 9.52 -10.88 -10.39
C TRP A 226 11.02 -11.17 -10.37
N THR A 227 11.78 -10.43 -9.56
CA THR A 227 13.23 -10.59 -9.42
C THR A 227 13.58 -12.01 -8.94
N ILE A 228 12.86 -12.51 -7.93
CA ILE A 228 13.02 -13.88 -7.41
C ILE A 228 12.69 -14.93 -8.49
N ILE A 229 11.56 -14.78 -9.20
CA ILE A 229 11.15 -15.72 -10.26
C ILE A 229 12.19 -15.76 -11.39
N MET A 230 12.70 -14.60 -11.77
CA MET A 230 13.73 -14.49 -12.82
C MET A 230 15.14 -14.82 -12.33
N LYS A 231 15.29 -15.18 -11.04
CA LYS A 231 16.57 -15.49 -10.38
C LYS A 231 17.59 -14.36 -10.56
N GLN A 232 17.11 -13.12 -10.44
CA GLN A 232 17.89 -11.89 -10.57
C GLN A 232 18.23 -11.29 -9.19
N ASP A 233 18.04 -12.06 -8.12
CA ASP A 233 18.34 -11.63 -6.75
C ASP A 233 19.80 -11.21 -6.61
N ASN A 234 20.05 -10.05 -5.99
CA ASN A 234 21.39 -9.52 -5.73
C ASN A 234 22.24 -9.32 -7.00
N THR A 235 21.61 -9.05 -8.15
CA THR A 235 22.34 -8.87 -9.40
C THR A 235 22.55 -7.41 -9.79
N PHE A 236 21.79 -6.46 -9.21
CA PHE A 236 21.75 -5.07 -9.66
C PHE A 236 22.76 -4.17 -8.94
N ASP A 237 23.44 -3.31 -9.70
CA ASP A 237 24.42 -2.35 -9.18
C ASP A 237 23.82 -0.93 -9.05
N ASN A 238 22.90 -0.57 -9.96
CA ASN A 238 22.31 0.77 -10.04
C ASN A 238 20.82 0.73 -10.43
N ILE A 239 20.09 1.80 -10.08
CA ILE A 239 18.64 1.91 -10.26
C ILE A 239 18.19 1.83 -11.74
N ARG A 240 19.06 2.20 -12.69
CA ARG A 240 18.70 2.15 -14.11
C ARG A 240 18.52 0.72 -14.60
N GLN A 241 19.15 -0.27 -13.98
CA GLN A 241 18.97 -1.68 -14.32
C GLN A 241 17.61 -2.24 -13.88
N LEU A 242 16.93 -1.55 -12.95
CA LEU A 242 15.64 -1.99 -12.41
C LEU A 242 14.44 -1.68 -13.31
N TRP A 243 14.64 -1.01 -14.45
CA TRP A 243 13.53 -0.59 -15.31
C TRP A 243 12.62 -1.75 -15.72
N LEU A 244 13.21 -2.92 -16.02
CA LEU A 244 12.46 -4.10 -16.47
C LEU A 244 11.75 -4.79 -15.29
N PRO A 245 12.41 -5.13 -14.16
CA PRO A 245 11.71 -5.61 -12.95
C PRO A 245 10.62 -4.66 -12.44
N PHE A 246 10.84 -3.35 -12.53
CA PHE A 246 9.87 -2.34 -12.14
C PHE A 246 8.68 -2.29 -13.09
N ALA A 247 8.93 -2.30 -14.42
CA ALA A 247 7.87 -2.37 -15.41
C ALA A 247 7.03 -3.65 -15.27
N SER A 248 7.67 -4.79 -15.01
CA SER A 248 6.97 -6.04 -14.69
C SER A 248 6.13 -5.93 -13.41
N GLY A 249 6.69 -5.34 -12.35
CA GLY A 249 5.97 -5.10 -11.10
C GLY A 249 4.74 -4.20 -11.30
N LEU A 250 4.88 -3.13 -12.08
CA LEU A 250 3.79 -2.26 -12.47
C LEU A 250 2.71 -2.98 -13.27
N THR A 251 3.09 -3.76 -14.28
CA THR A 251 2.14 -4.55 -15.07
C THR A 251 1.37 -5.53 -14.19
N LEU A 252 2.05 -6.29 -13.32
CA LEU A 252 1.41 -7.25 -12.43
C LEU A 252 0.48 -6.57 -11.43
N ALA A 253 0.89 -5.43 -10.86
CA ALA A 253 0.06 -4.63 -9.96
C ALA A 253 -1.22 -4.14 -10.66
N LEU A 254 -1.09 -3.58 -11.86
CA LEU A 254 -2.24 -3.08 -12.63
C LEU A 254 -3.16 -4.20 -13.08
N LEU A 255 -2.63 -5.34 -13.52
CA LEU A 255 -3.43 -6.52 -13.88
C LEU A 255 -4.21 -7.06 -12.67
N MET A 256 -3.59 -7.08 -11.48
CA MET A 256 -4.27 -7.48 -10.25
C MET A 256 -5.38 -6.50 -9.88
N ILE A 257 -5.10 -5.18 -9.90
CA ILE A 257 -6.09 -4.13 -9.64
C ILE A 257 -7.26 -4.25 -10.62
N LEU A 258 -6.99 -4.31 -11.93
CA LEU A 258 -8.00 -4.47 -12.97
C LEU A 258 -8.87 -5.72 -12.76
N SER A 259 -8.24 -6.84 -12.40
CA SER A 259 -8.94 -8.10 -12.21
C SER A 259 -9.90 -8.03 -11.02
N ILE A 260 -9.47 -7.43 -9.90
CA ILE A 260 -10.31 -7.23 -8.72
C ILE A 260 -11.42 -6.21 -9.02
N ASP A 261 -11.09 -5.09 -9.66
CA ASP A 261 -12.04 -4.04 -10.03
C ASP A 261 -13.15 -4.60 -10.93
N LEU A 262 -12.80 -5.34 -11.98
CA LEU A 262 -13.78 -5.93 -12.90
C LEU A 262 -14.67 -6.95 -12.21
N LEU A 263 -14.09 -7.86 -11.40
CA LEU A 263 -14.89 -8.82 -10.62
C LEU A 263 -15.84 -8.10 -9.69
N ARG A 264 -15.34 -7.13 -8.92
CA ARG A 264 -16.14 -6.42 -7.92
C ARG A 264 -17.20 -5.55 -8.58
N LEU A 265 -16.92 -4.89 -9.70
CA LEU A 265 -17.90 -4.13 -10.47
C LEU A 265 -18.99 -5.04 -11.04
N GLN A 266 -18.62 -6.23 -11.53
CA GLN A 266 -19.58 -7.22 -12.00
C GLN A 266 -20.53 -7.68 -10.89
N PHE A 267 -20.04 -7.85 -9.66
CA PHE A 267 -20.87 -8.28 -8.52
C PHE A 267 -21.68 -7.14 -7.88
N THR A 268 -21.13 -5.93 -7.83
CA THR A 268 -21.74 -4.81 -7.08
C THR A 268 -22.49 -3.82 -7.95
N GLY A 269 -22.16 -3.74 -9.25
CA GLY A 269 -22.72 -2.75 -10.18
C GLY A 269 -22.30 -1.30 -9.90
N THR A 270 -21.37 -1.05 -8.97
CA THR A 270 -20.97 0.31 -8.56
C THR A 270 -19.51 0.42 -8.15
N TRP A 271 -18.93 1.61 -8.31
CA TRP A 271 -17.60 2.00 -7.81
C TRP A 271 -17.61 2.52 -6.37
N SER A 272 -18.79 2.72 -5.78
CA SER A 272 -18.99 3.37 -4.47
C SER A 272 -18.84 2.45 -3.25
N GLY A 273 -18.34 1.22 -3.41
CA GLY A 273 -18.19 0.26 -2.32
C GLY A 273 -19.04 -1.00 -2.50
N PHE A 274 -19.32 -1.70 -1.39
CA PHE A 274 -20.25 -2.85 -1.38
C PHE A 274 -21.68 -2.38 -1.07
N PRO A 275 -22.67 -2.62 -1.96
CA PRO A 275 -24.07 -2.28 -1.73
C PRO A 275 -24.61 -2.94 -0.45
N GLY A 276 -25.41 -2.22 0.33
CA GLY A 276 -26.06 -2.74 1.54
C GLY A 276 -25.20 -2.69 2.81
N LEU A 277 -23.93 -2.28 2.73
CA LEU A 277 -23.12 -1.96 3.93
C LEU A 277 -23.33 -0.51 4.35
N SER A 278 -24.44 -0.22 5.03
CA SER A 278 -24.60 1.02 5.80
C SER A 278 -23.89 0.83 7.15
N GLY A 279 -22.64 1.30 7.22
CA GLY A 279 -21.84 1.28 8.46
C GLY A 279 -22.18 2.44 9.37
#